data_AF-A0A3N5TL23-F1
#
_entry.id   AF-A0A3N5TL23-F1
#
_cell.length_a   1.000
_cell.length_b   1.000
_cell.length_c   1.000
_cell.angle_alpha   90.00
_cell.angle_beta   90.00
_cell.angle_gamma   90.00
#
_symmetry.space_group_name_H-M   'P 1'
#
loop_
_entity.id
_entity.type
_entity.pdbx_description
1 polymer ?
#
loop_
_entity_poly.entity_id
_entity_poly.type
_entity_poly.pdbx_seq_one_letter_code
_entity_poly.pdbx_strand_id
1 'polypeptide(L)'
;MMYAKEILFGEKLAAHLPRVVVLDNIGKISHQKLAFIRDMRFDSELLFIAIAESFLSETALFRLRSVLYPSDLLTLHNLGKPATAAFFRYASQRKKLDWDENFIKMLAASTEGYPLLMKERLQREVGLPSKPKKLPRWSGIWRG
;
A
#
# COMPACT_ATOMS: atom_id res chain seq x y z
N MET A 1 24.69 -4.54 -19.83
CA MET A 1 23.50 -5.36 -19.48
C MET A 1 24.00 -6.45 -18.54
N MET A 2 23.73 -6.36 -17.23
CA MET A 2 24.20 -7.36 -16.26
C MET A 2 23.18 -8.48 -16.11
N TYR A 3 23.67 -9.71 -15.96
CA TYR A 3 22.85 -10.92 -15.88
C TYR A 3 22.61 -11.31 -14.41
N ALA A 4 21.43 -11.87 -14.13
CA ALA A 4 21.00 -12.27 -12.79
C ALA A 4 21.98 -13.19 -12.02
N LYS A 5 22.88 -13.89 -12.73
CA LYS A 5 23.95 -14.70 -12.14
C LYS A 5 24.96 -13.87 -11.35
N GLU A 6 25.23 -12.63 -11.76
CA GLU A 6 26.24 -11.76 -11.14
C GLU A 6 25.79 -11.24 -9.76
N ILE A 7 24.46 -11.19 -9.51
CA ILE A 7 23.87 -10.80 -8.22
C ILE A 7 24.01 -11.94 -7.18
N LEU A 8 24.01 -13.20 -7.62
CA LEU A 8 24.00 -14.36 -6.73
C LEU A 8 25.40 -14.76 -6.23
N PHE A 9 26.46 -14.34 -6.93
CA PHE A 9 27.84 -14.74 -6.62
C PHE A 9 28.68 -13.68 -5.88
N GLY A 10 28.06 -12.60 -5.39
CA GLY A 10 28.69 -11.74 -4.39
C GLY A 10 29.89 -10.92 -4.88
N GLU A 11 30.03 -10.68 -6.19
CA GLU A 11 30.96 -9.67 -6.67
C GLU A 11 30.37 -8.27 -6.42
N LYS A 12 30.93 -7.59 -5.40
CA LYS A 12 30.63 -6.20 -5.04
C LYS A 12 30.63 -5.31 -6.29
N LEU A 13 29.53 -4.59 -6.53
CA LEU A 13 29.48 -3.11 -6.52
C LEU A 13 28.08 -2.60 -6.87
N ALA A 14 27.42 -1.98 -5.90
CA ALA A 14 26.43 -0.95 -6.14
C ALA A 14 26.52 0.02 -4.96
N ALA A 15 26.59 1.32 -5.24
CA ALA A 15 26.29 2.34 -4.24
C ALA A 15 25.03 1.90 -3.51
N HIS A 16 25.15 1.62 -2.21
CA HIS A 16 24.16 0.81 -1.51
C HIS A 16 22.82 1.54 -1.57
N LEU A 17 21.85 0.99 -2.30
CA LEU A 17 20.50 1.56 -2.32
C LEU A 17 20.02 1.62 -0.86
N PRO A 18 19.42 2.74 -0.43
CA PRO A 18 19.02 2.87 0.96
C PRO A 18 18.04 1.76 1.32
N ARG A 19 18.27 1.13 2.46
CA ARG A 19 17.42 0.04 2.94
C ARG A 19 16.15 0.65 3.52
N VAL A 20 15.00 0.30 2.95
CA VAL A 20 13.69 0.86 3.35
C VAL A 20 12.94 -0.14 4.23
N VAL A 21 12.48 0.32 5.39
CA VAL A 21 11.52 -0.38 6.26
C VAL A 21 10.13 0.21 6.04
N VAL A 22 9.19 -0.62 5.61
CA VAL A 22 7.79 -0.24 5.45
C VAL A 22 6.99 -0.80 6.63
N LEU A 23 6.44 0.11 7.44
CA LEU A 23 5.52 -0.19 8.53
C LEU A 23 4.10 -0.01 8.01
N ASP A 24 3.49 -1.09 7.53
CA ASP A 24 2.16 -1.06 6.94
C ASP A 24 1.04 -1.19 7.99
N ASN A 25 -0.15 -0.65 7.69
CA ASN A 25 -1.38 -0.79 8.47
C ASN A 25 -1.23 -0.42 9.96
N ILE A 26 -0.63 0.75 10.24
CA ILE A 26 -0.51 1.26 11.61
C ILE A 26 -1.84 1.84 12.07
N GLY A 27 -2.65 0.98 12.67
CA GLY A 27 -3.92 1.37 13.30
C GLY A 27 -3.81 1.74 14.78
N LYS A 28 -2.80 1.22 15.48
CA LYS A 28 -2.51 1.50 16.90
C LYS A 28 -1.02 1.39 17.15
N ILE A 29 -0.48 2.24 18.02
CA ILE A 29 0.93 2.22 18.37
C ILE A 29 1.12 2.34 19.88
N SER A 30 1.88 1.41 20.46
CA SER A 30 2.23 1.43 21.89
C SER A 30 3.54 2.17 22.12
N HIS A 31 3.80 2.54 23.38
CA HIS A 31 5.08 3.14 23.77
C HIS A 31 6.28 2.23 23.47
N GLN A 32 6.14 0.92 23.66
CA GLN A 32 7.22 -0.04 23.36
C GLN A 32 7.54 -0.09 21.86
N LYS A 33 6.51 -0.06 20.99
CA LYS A 33 6.72 -0.01 19.54
C LYS A 33 7.40 1.28 19.10
N LEU A 34 7.01 2.42 19.69
CA LEU A 34 7.66 3.70 19.43
C LEU A 34 9.14 3.69 19.85
N ALA A 35 9.45 3.15 21.04
CA ALA A 35 10.83 3.03 21.50
C ALA A 35 11.65 2.17 20.54
N PHE A 36 11.13 1.01 20.14
CA PHE A 36 11.80 0.12 19.19
C PHE A 36 12.07 0.79 17.83
N ILE A 37 11.10 1.51 17.26
CA ILE A 37 11.27 2.23 15.99
C ILE A 37 12.34 3.32 16.14
N ARG A 38 12.32 4.06 17.25
CA ARG A 38 13.31 5.09 17.55
C ARG A 38 14.71 4.50 17.60
N ASP A 39 14.89 3.40 18.33
CA ASP A 39 16.20 2.79 18.51
C ASP A 39 16.72 2.24 17.17
N MET A 40 15.87 1.58 16.36
CA MET A 40 16.24 1.17 14.99
C MET A 40 16.65 2.34 14.10
N ARG A 41 15.98 3.50 14.20
CA ARG A 41 16.31 4.69 13.41
C ARG A 41 17.70 5.23 13.72
N PHE A 42 18.14 5.19 14.98
CA PHE A 42 19.43 5.75 15.37
C PHE A 42 20.62 4.85 15.04
N ASP A 43 20.41 3.52 15.04
CA ASP A 43 21.50 2.55 14.86
C ASP A 43 21.73 2.11 13.41
N SER A 44 21.06 2.72 12.43
CA SER A 44 21.06 2.18 11.06
C SER A 44 20.90 3.21 9.94
N GLU A 45 21.39 2.86 8.75
CA GLU A 45 21.12 3.58 7.48
C GLU A 45 19.73 3.26 6.91
N LEU A 46 18.74 2.98 7.76
CA LEU A 46 17.38 2.62 7.33
C LEU A 46 16.54 3.87 7.05
N LEU A 47 15.86 3.86 5.90
CA LEU A 47 14.75 4.77 5.63
C LEU A 47 13.45 4.14 6.09
N PHE A 48 12.54 4.94 6.62
CA PHE A 48 11.25 4.46 7.11
C PHE A 48 10.10 5.04 6.29
N ILE A 49 9.16 4.17 5.92
CA ILE A 49 7.84 4.56 5.42
C ILE A 49 6.81 3.98 6.38
N ALA A 50 6.03 4.85 7.01
CA ALA A 50 4.96 4.44 7.91
C ALA A 50 3.61 4.74 7.26
N ILE A 51 2.82 3.69 7.01
CA ILE A 51 1.46 3.78 6.47
C ILE A 51 0.51 3.69 7.65
N ALA A 52 -0.01 4.85 8.07
CA ALA A 52 -0.99 4.96 9.13
C ALA A 52 -2.41 4.88 8.57
N GLU A 53 -3.28 4.15 9.28
CA GLU A 53 -4.69 4.10 8.94
C GLU A 53 -5.41 5.37 9.41
N SER A 54 -6.53 5.70 8.76
CA SER A 54 -7.31 6.91 9.05
C SER A 54 -7.87 6.98 10.47
N PHE A 55 -7.94 5.85 11.17
CA PHE A 55 -8.41 5.74 12.55
C PHE A 55 -7.28 5.86 13.60
N LEU A 56 -6.02 6.07 13.19
CA LEU A 56 -4.95 6.41 14.11
C LEU A 56 -5.21 7.82 14.67
N SER A 57 -5.25 7.96 15.99
CA SER A 57 -5.50 9.27 16.61
C SER A 57 -4.40 10.27 16.26
N GLU A 58 -4.74 11.55 16.16
CA GLU A 58 -3.77 12.62 15.86
C GLU A 58 -2.60 12.63 16.85
N THR A 59 -2.87 12.40 18.14
CA THR A 59 -1.82 12.28 19.16
C THR A 59 -0.87 11.10 18.90
N ALA A 60 -1.41 9.96 18.45
CA ALA A 60 -0.60 8.80 18.12
C ALA A 60 0.20 9.02 16.83
N LEU A 61 -0.39 9.64 15.81
CA LEU A 61 0.28 10.06 14.58
C LEU A 61 1.42 11.05 14.88
N PHE A 62 1.17 12.04 15.73
CA PHE A 62 2.18 13.02 16.16
C PHE A 62 3.38 12.34 16.83
N ARG A 63 3.14 11.40 17.76
CA ARG A 63 4.21 10.63 18.42
C ARG A 63 5.00 9.75 17.45
N LEU A 64 4.32 9.13 16.49
CA LEU A 64 4.97 8.35 15.44
C LEU A 64 5.89 9.25 14.59
N ARG A 65 5.38 10.41 14.18
CA ARG A 65 6.16 11.40 13.41
C ARG A 65 7.36 11.93 14.19
N SER A 66 7.22 12.14 15.50
CA SER A 66 8.34 12.62 16.33
C SER A 66 9.46 11.59 16.45
N VAL A 67 9.12 10.30 16.53
CA VAL A 67 10.11 9.21 16.52
C VAL A 67 10.80 9.08 15.16
N LEU A 68 10.08 9.33 14.07
CA LEU A 68 10.60 9.26 12.71
C LEU A 68 11.24 10.57 12.22
N TYR A 69 11.29 11.62 13.04
CA TYR A 69 11.76 12.95 12.62
C TYR A 69 13.24 12.91 12.15
N PRO A 70 13.59 13.49 10.98
CA PRO A 70 12.71 14.23 10.08
C PRO A 70 11.82 13.31 9.23
N SER A 71 10.54 13.66 9.09
CA SER A 71 9.58 12.90 8.29
C SER A 71 8.57 13.80 7.58
N ASP A 72 8.28 13.47 6.32
CA ASP A 72 7.19 14.05 5.54
C ASP A 72 5.88 13.29 5.79
N LEU A 73 4.77 14.03 5.80
CA LEU A 73 3.43 13.46 5.91
C LEU A 73 2.72 13.57 4.56
N LEU A 74 2.42 12.42 3.96
CA LEU A 74 1.58 12.32 2.78
C LEU A 74 0.22 11.74 3.17
N THR A 75 -0.84 12.49 2.93
CA THR A 75 -2.22 12.01 3.11
C THR A 75 -2.75 11.45 1.79
N LEU A 76 -3.15 10.17 1.79
CA LEU A 76 -3.78 9.54 0.65
C LEU A 76 -5.30 9.65 0.77
N HIS A 77 -5.93 10.15 -0.29
CA HIS A 77 -7.38 10.23 -0.41
C HIS A 77 -7.87 9.26 -1.48
N ASN A 78 -9.18 8.97 -1.46
CA ASN A 78 -9.83 8.29 -2.58
C ASN A 78 -9.67 9.10 -3.87
N LEU A 79 -9.71 8.41 -5.01
CA LEU A 79 -9.67 9.04 -6.31
C LEU A 79 -10.89 9.94 -6.51
N GLY A 80 -10.68 11.14 -7.06
CA GLY A 80 -11.76 12.03 -7.42
C GLY A 80 -12.68 11.43 -8.48
N LYS A 81 -13.95 11.87 -8.51
CA LYS A 81 -14.96 11.39 -9.48
C LYS A 81 -14.46 11.35 -10.93
N PRO A 82 -13.72 12.36 -11.45
CA PRO A 82 -13.21 12.31 -12.81
C PRO A 82 -12.20 11.18 -13.04
N ALA A 83 -11.28 10.95 -12.09
CA ALA A 83 -10.28 9.90 -12.17
C ALA A 83 -10.92 8.50 -12.08
N THR A 84 -11.93 8.36 -11.20
CA THR A 84 -12.69 7.11 -11.06
C THR A 84 -13.48 6.78 -12.33
N ALA A 85 -14.15 7.76 -12.93
CA ALA A 85 -14.84 7.57 -14.21
C ALA A 85 -13.85 7.27 -15.35
N ALA A 86 -12.71 7.95 -15.39
CA ALA A 86 -11.66 7.68 -16.37
C ALA A 86 -11.12 6.26 -16.27
N PHE A 87 -10.95 5.72 -15.06
CA PHE A 87 -10.59 4.32 -14.84
C PHE A 87 -11.61 3.35 -15.45
N PHE A 88 -12.91 3.54 -15.21
CA PHE A 88 -13.94 2.65 -15.75
C PHE A 88 -14.10 2.79 -17.26
N ARG A 89 -13.98 4.00 -17.80
CA ARG A 89 -13.95 4.23 -19.25
C ARG A 89 -12.76 3.53 -19.91
N TYR A 90 -11.57 3.66 -19.33
CA TYR A 90 -10.38 2.95 -19.78
C TYR A 90 -10.57 1.44 -19.74
N ALA A 91 -11.17 0.92 -18.66
CA ALA A 91 -11.43 -0.50 -18.51
C ALA A 91 -12.42 -1.03 -19.56
N SER A 92 -13.50 -0.29 -19.85
CA SER A 92 -14.47 -0.62 -20.90
C SER A 92 -13.81 -0.67 -22.27
N GLN A 93 -13.06 0.38 -22.64
CA GLN A 93 -12.36 0.45 -23.93
C GLN A 93 -11.34 -0.70 -24.09
N ARG A 94 -10.50 -0.91 -23.07
CA ARG A 94 -9.44 -1.94 -23.10
C ARG A 94 -10.01 -3.35 -23.19
N LYS A 95 -11.16 -3.60 -22.59
CA LYS A 95 -11.80 -4.92 -22.55
C LYS A 95 -12.93 -5.08 -23.56
N LYS A 96 -13.16 -4.07 -24.42
CA LYS A 96 -14.26 -4.04 -25.41
C LYS A 96 -15.62 -4.31 -24.77
N LEU A 97 -15.90 -3.62 -23.67
CA LEU A 97 -17.19 -3.68 -22.98
C LEU A 97 -18.06 -2.53 -23.50
N ASP A 98 -19.29 -2.84 -23.91
CA ASP A 98 -20.25 -1.86 -24.46
C ASP A 98 -20.93 -1.03 -23.36
N TRP A 99 -20.15 -0.57 -22.37
CA TRP A 99 -20.65 0.29 -21.31
C TRP A 99 -20.88 1.70 -21.82
N ASP A 100 -22.09 2.20 -21.61
CA ASP A 100 -22.39 3.61 -21.84
C ASP A 100 -21.85 4.51 -20.70
N GLU A 101 -21.88 5.81 -20.93
CA GLU A 101 -21.41 6.80 -19.95
C GLU A 101 -22.24 6.84 -18.66
N ASN A 102 -23.51 6.44 -18.69
CA ASN A 102 -24.34 6.40 -17.50
C ASN A 102 -23.94 5.23 -16.59
N PHE A 103 -23.66 4.07 -17.18
CA PHE A 103 -23.14 2.91 -16.49
C PHE A 103 -21.74 3.20 -15.91
N ILE A 104 -20.86 3.85 -16.67
CA ILE A 104 -19.54 4.30 -16.17
C ILE A 104 -19.68 5.22 -14.95
N LYS A 105 -20.58 6.21 -15.01
CA LYS A 105 -20.86 7.11 -13.88
C LYS A 105 -21.42 6.35 -12.67
N MET A 106 -22.30 5.39 -12.89
CA MET A 106 -22.84 4.53 -11.83
C MET A 106 -21.74 3.70 -11.17
N LEU A 107 -20.86 3.04 -11.94
CA LEU A 107 -19.72 2.29 -11.41
C LEU A 107 -18.78 3.20 -10.60
N ALA A 108 -18.48 4.38 -11.14
CA ALA A 108 -17.64 5.36 -10.47
C ALA A 108 -18.26 5.84 -9.14
N ALA A 109 -19.56 6.10 -9.12
CA ALA A 109 -20.27 6.49 -7.90
C ALA A 109 -20.27 5.37 -6.85
N SER A 110 -20.53 4.12 -7.26
CA SER A 110 -20.63 2.97 -6.35
C SER A 110 -19.33 2.58 -5.63
N THR A 111 -18.19 3.09 -6.11
CA THR A 111 -16.86 2.75 -5.58
C THR A 111 -16.22 3.89 -4.81
N GLU A 112 -16.84 5.08 -4.86
CA GLU A 112 -16.39 6.30 -4.16
C GLU A 112 -14.90 6.62 -4.36
N GLY A 113 -14.33 6.17 -5.48
CA GLY A 113 -12.92 6.32 -5.81
C GLY A 113 -11.94 5.48 -4.98
N TYR A 114 -12.42 4.50 -4.22
CA TYR A 114 -11.56 3.61 -3.46
C TYR A 114 -10.98 2.49 -4.36
N PRO A 115 -9.65 2.43 -4.59
CA PRO A 115 -9.06 1.58 -5.63
C PRO A 115 -9.35 0.08 -5.49
N LEU A 116 -9.45 -0.46 -4.26
CA LEU A 116 -9.76 -1.88 -4.07
C LEU A 116 -11.21 -2.19 -4.47
N LEU A 117 -12.16 -1.31 -4.13
CA LEU A 117 -13.56 -1.46 -4.55
C LEU A 117 -13.69 -1.27 -6.08
N MET A 118 -12.95 -0.33 -6.67
CA MET A 118 -12.91 -0.16 -8.13
C MET A 118 -12.44 -1.44 -8.84
N LYS A 119 -11.37 -2.06 -8.34
CA LYS A 119 -10.85 -3.32 -8.86
C LYS A 119 -11.85 -4.46 -8.68
N GLU A 120 -12.43 -4.60 -7.50
CA GLU A 120 -13.43 -5.63 -7.21
C GLU A 120 -14.65 -5.49 -8.12
N ARG A 121 -15.17 -4.27 -8.26
CA ARG A 121 -16.32 -4.00 -9.12
C ARG A 121 -16.01 -4.36 -10.57
N LEU A 122 -14.85 -3.96 -11.09
CA LEU A 122 -14.41 -4.33 -12.43
C LEU A 122 -14.26 -5.86 -12.60
N GLN A 123 -13.81 -6.58 -11.58
CA GLN A 123 -13.69 -8.04 -11.64
C GLN A 123 -15.06 -8.72 -11.75
N ARG A 124 -16.05 -8.25 -10.97
CA ARG A 124 -17.42 -8.77 -11.00
C ARG A 124 -18.08 -8.56 -12.37
N GLU A 125 -17.96 -7.36 -12.95
CA GLU A 125 -18.56 -7.07 -14.26
C GLU A 125 -17.93 -7.85 -15.42
N VAL A 126 -16.66 -8.26 -15.28
CA VAL A 126 -15.93 -9.00 -16.34
C VAL A 126 -15.94 -10.51 -16.10
N GLY A 127 -16.62 -10.99 -15.05
CA GLY A 127 -16.68 -12.41 -14.72
C GLY A 127 -15.31 -13.03 -14.38
N LEU A 128 -14.33 -12.21 -13.99
CA LEU A 128 -13.02 -12.73 -13.58
C LEU A 128 -13.16 -13.34 -12.18
N PRO A 129 -12.71 -14.59 -11.95
CA PRO A 129 -12.78 -15.19 -10.63
C PRO A 129 -12.03 -14.29 -9.65
N SER A 130 -12.73 -13.82 -8.62
CA SER A 130 -12.10 -13.20 -7.47
C SER A 130 -11.18 -14.27 -6.87
N LYS A 131 -9.86 -14.09 -6.99
CA LYS A 131 -8.92 -15.02 -6.33
C LYS A 131 -9.32 -15.03 -4.84
N PRO A 132 -9.70 -16.18 -4.26
CA PRO A 132 -9.99 -16.24 -2.85
C PRO A 132 -8.75 -15.73 -2.10
N LYS A 133 -8.96 -14.88 -1.08
CA LYS A 133 -7.91 -14.50 -0.13
C LYS A 133 -7.41 -15.79 0.52
N LYS A 134 -6.38 -16.43 -0.05
CA LYS A 134 -5.53 -17.35 0.70
C LYS A 134 -4.77 -16.48 1.68
N LEU A 135 -5.31 -16.31 2.89
CA LEU A 135 -4.53 -15.87 4.02
C LEU A 135 -3.33 -16.82 4.12
N PRO A 136 -2.08 -16.33 4.18
CA PRO A 136 -0.97 -17.19 4.53
C PRO A 136 -1.30 -17.80 5.90
N ARG A 137 -1.44 -19.13 5.91
CA ARG A 137 -1.63 -19.90 7.13
C ARG A 137 -0.29 -19.88 7.85
N TRP A 138 -0.06 -18.86 8.67
CA TRP A 138 1.09 -18.81 9.57
C TRP A 138 0.89 -19.91 10.62
N SER A 139 1.38 -21.12 10.34
CA SER A 139 1.65 -22.12 11.36
C SER A 139 2.99 -21.76 12.01
N GLY A 140 2.97 -20.76 12.88
CA GLY A 140 4.10 -20.33 13.69
C GLY A 140 3.74 -20.47 15.16
N ILE A 141 4.10 -21.61 15.73
CA ILE A 141 4.05 -21.92 17.15
C ILE A 141 4.97 -20.95 17.89
N TRP A 142 4.44 -20.17 18.83
CA TRP A 142 5.22 -19.59 19.92
C TRP A 142 4.43 -19.78 21.22
N ARG A 143 4.58 -20.98 21.80
CA ARG A 143 4.55 -21.17 23.25
C ARG A 143 6.00 -21.33 23.69
N GLY A 144 6.43 -20.46 24.59
CA GLY A 144 7.78 -20.39 25.14
C GLY A 144 7.92 -19.04 25.82
#